data_AF-A0A381FCA9-F1
#
_entry.id   AF-A0A381FCA9-F1
#
_cell.length_a   1.000
_cell.length_b   1.000
_cell.length_c   1.000
_cell.angle_alpha   90.00
_cell.angle_beta   90.00
_cell.angle_gamma   90.00
#
_symmetry.space_group_name_H-M   'P 1'
#
loop_
_entity.id
_entity.type
_entity.pdbx_description
1 polymer ?
#
loop_
_entity_poly.entity_id
_entity_poly.type
_entity_poly.pdbx_seq_one_letter_code
_entity_poly.pdbx_strand_id
1 'polypeptide(L)' 'MNYKEALEHKKESLKTADESVLKQYHLVISPANKDESKEFIDAFLENPDQFDDESCKKYSSDGLYEVISFKKEEE' A
#
# COMPACT_ATOMS: atom_id res chain seq x y z
N MET A 1 -9.79 -6.35 4.01
CA MET A 1 -9.29 -7.68 3.60
C MET A 1 -8.09 -8.06 4.49
N ASN A 2 -7.74 -9.33 4.67
CA ASN A 2 -6.55 -9.67 5.47
C ASN A 2 -5.27 -9.29 4.72
N TYR A 3 -4.14 -9.16 5.43
CA TYR A 3 -2.84 -8.84 4.81
C TYR A 3 -2.50 -9.77 3.64
N LYS A 4 -2.79 -11.06 3.81
CA LYS A 4 -2.54 -12.07 2.78
C LYS A 4 -3.40 -11.87 1.53
N GLU A 5 -4.68 -11.57 1.72
CA GLU A 5 -5.59 -11.25 0.62
C GLU A 5 -5.20 -9.94 -0.08
N ALA A 6 -4.79 -8.92 0.69
CA ALA A 6 -4.29 -7.66 0.14
C ALA A 6 -3.00 -7.87 -0.66
N LEU A 7 -2.10 -8.74 -0.18
CA LEU A 7 -0.88 -9.14 -0.90
C LEU A 7 -1.20 -9.84 -2.22
N GLU A 8 -2.12 -10.80 -2.21
CA GLU A 8 -2.54 -11.51 -3.42
C GLU A 8 -3.20 -10.55 -4.40
N HIS A 9 -4.11 -9.70 -3.92
CA HIS A 9 -4.80 -8.69 -4.73
C HIS A 9 -3.82 -7.68 -5.33
N LYS A 10 -2.86 -7.19 -4.54
CA LYS A 10 -1.75 -6.33 -5.02
C LYS A 10 -0.96 -7.04 -6.10
N LYS A 11 -0.59 -8.31 -5.89
CA LYS A 11 0.23 -9.08 -6.84
C LYS A 11 -0.50 -9.37 -8.15
N GLU A 12 -1.80 -9.69 -8.09
CA GLU A 12 -2.64 -9.85 -9.28
C GLU A 12 -2.83 -8.53 -10.02
N SER A 13 -3.05 -7.44 -9.29
CA SER A 13 -3.14 -6.10 -9.86
C SER A 13 -1.82 -5.73 -10.54
N LEU A 14 -0.68 -6.00 -9.90
CA LEU A 14 0.64 -5.75 -10.49
C LEU A 14 0.90 -6.61 -11.73
N LYS A 15 0.36 -7.82 -11.78
CA LYS A 15 0.53 -8.75 -12.91
C LYS A 15 -0.39 -8.42 -14.09
N THR A 16 -1.56 -7.85 -13.81
CA THR A 16 -2.57 -7.48 -14.82
C THR A 16 -2.37 -6.04 -15.30
N ALA A 17 -1.86 -5.16 -14.45
CA ALA A 17 -1.61 -3.77 -14.78
C ALA A 17 -0.48 -3.65 -15.80
N ASP A 18 -0.71 -2.79 -16.80
CA ASP A 18 0.31 -2.40 -17.76
C ASP A 18 1.53 -1.79 -17.06
N GLU A 19 2.72 -2.02 -17.63
CA GLU A 19 3.98 -1.48 -17.11
C GLU A 19 3.94 0.04 -16.94
N SER A 20 3.19 0.75 -17.77
CA SER A 20 2.97 2.20 -17.63
C SER A 20 2.24 2.55 -16.33
N VAL A 21 1.22 1.78 -15.94
CA VAL A 21 0.49 1.97 -14.68
C VAL A 21 1.39 1.61 -13.50
N LEU A 22 2.17 0.54 -13.60
CA LEU A 22 3.14 0.15 -12.57
C LEU A 22 4.24 1.18 -12.33
N LYS A 23 4.66 1.87 -13.41
CA LYS A 23 5.63 2.95 -13.35
C LYS A 23 5.01 4.23 -12.80
N GLN A 24 3.75 4.51 -13.10
CA GLN A 24 3.05 5.74 -12.68
C GLN A 24 2.36 5.65 -11.33
N TYR A 25 2.13 4.45 -10.77
CA TYR A 25 1.41 4.28 -9.50
C TYR A 25 2.18 3.41 -8.50
N HIS A 26 2.27 3.86 -7.25
CA HIS A 26 2.69 3.03 -6.11
C HIS A 26 1.48 2.23 -5.62
N LEU A 27 1.55 0.90 -5.79
CA LEU A 27 0.61 -0.02 -5.16
C LEU A 27 1.16 -0.43 -3.79
N VAL A 28 0.51 -0.01 -2.72
CA VAL A 28 0.91 -0.35 -1.35
C VAL A 28 -0.28 -0.92 -0.57
N ILE A 29 0.05 -1.69 0.46
CA ILE A 29 -0.92 -2.23 1.39
C ILE A 29 -0.96 -1.28 2.57
N SER A 30 -2.12 -0.70 2.83
CA SER A 30 -2.41 0.14 3.99
C SER A 30 -3.32 -0.65 4.94
N PRO A 31 -3.32 -0.36 6.25
CA PRO A 31 -4.45 -0.75 7.11
C PRO A 31 -5.78 -0.28 6.49
N ALA A 32 -6.90 -0.96 6.76
CA ALA A 32 -8.21 -0.60 6.21
C ALA A 32 -8.90 0.53 6.99
N ASN A 33 -8.41 0.80 8.20
CA ASN A 33 -8.95 1.85 9.05
C ASN A 33 -8.44 3.22 8.56
N LYS A 34 -9.33 4.20 8.41
CA LYS A 34 -8.99 5.50 7.80
C LYS A 34 -7.92 6.26 8.57
N ASP A 35 -7.99 6.27 9.89
CA ASP A 35 -7.03 6.97 10.74
C ASP A 35 -5.64 6.34 10.63
N GLU A 36 -5.55 5.02 10.80
CA GLU A 36 -4.31 4.26 10.66
C GLU A 36 -3.76 4.30 9.22
N SER A 37 -4.63 4.30 8.21
CA SER A 37 -4.23 4.44 6.80
C SER A 37 -3.57 5.77 6.57
N LYS A 38 -4.15 6.84 7.14
CA LYS A 38 -3.65 8.19 6.96
C LYS A 38 -2.29 8.34 7.62
N GLU A 39 -2.11 7.84 8.83
CA GLU A 39 -0.80 7.85 9.50
C GLU A 39 0.24 7.00 8.75
N PHE A 40 -0.16 5.84 8.23
CA PHE A 40 0.69 5.00 7.41
C PHE A 40 1.12 5.70 6.12
N ILE A 41 0.18 6.31 5.38
CA ILE A 41 0.45 7.02 4.13
C ILE A 41 1.33 8.25 4.38
N ASP A 42 1.07 9.00 5.44
CA ASP A 42 1.85 10.18 5.81
C ASP A 42 3.30 9.80 6.15
N ALA A 43 3.48 8.77 6.99
CA ALA A 43 4.80 8.25 7.33
C ALA A 43 5.51 7.59 6.12
N PHE A 44 4.74 6.95 5.23
CA PHE A 44 5.26 6.44 3.96
C PHE A 44 5.68 7.57 3.02
N LEU A 45 4.96 8.69 2.96
CA LEU A 45 5.33 9.84 2.15
C LEU A 45 6.57 10.55 2.71
N GLU A 46 6.69 10.63 4.04
CA GLU A 46 7.89 11.19 4.67
C GLU A 46 9.13 10.29 4.48
N ASN A 47 8.98 8.97 4.55
CA ASN A 47 10.10 8.02 4.49
C ASN A 47 9.74 6.72 3.75
N PRO A 48 9.50 6.76 2.43
CA PRO A 48 9.07 5.58 1.69
C PRO A 48 10.13 4.48 1.68
N ASP A 49 11.41 4.84 1.76
CA ASP A 49 12.56 3.93 1.77
C ASP A 49 12.68 3.10 3.07
N GLN A 50 12.10 3.59 4.17
CA GLN A 50 12.08 2.87 5.46
C GLN A 50 10.82 2.03 5.67
N PHE A 51 9.84 2.14 4.77
CA PHE A 51 8.57 1.45 4.89
C PHE A 51 8.53 0.19 4.05
N ASP A 52 8.75 -0.96 4.71
CA ASP A 52 8.53 -2.28 4.14
C ASP A 52 7.02 -2.65 4.09
N ASP A 53 6.64 -3.61 3.25
CA ASP A 53 5.26 -4.13 3.16
C ASP A 53 4.74 -4.64 4.52
N GLU A 54 5.64 -5.06 5.42
CA GLU A 54 5.30 -5.50 6.78
C GLU A 54 5.12 -4.37 7.79
N SER A 55 5.62 -3.15 7.50
CA SER A 55 5.44 -1.99 8.39
C SER A 55 3.96 -1.65 8.56
N CYS A 56 3.13 -1.83 7.53
CA CYS A 56 1.69 -1.57 7.63
C CYS A 56 0.99 -2.46 8.67
N LYS A 57 1.55 -3.64 8.98
CA LYS A 57 0.99 -4.55 10.00
C LYS A 57 1.08 -3.98 11.40
N LYS A 58 2.08 -3.14 11.69
CA LYS A 58 2.20 -2.45 12.99
C LYS A 58 1.15 -1.36 13.17
N TYR A 59 0.63 -0.82 12.07
CA TYR A 59 -0.42 0.20 12.07
C TYR A 59 -1.81 -0.40 11.97
N SER A 60 -1.97 -1.71 11.80
CA SER A 60 -3.31 -2.33 11.70
C SER A 60 -3.68 -2.97 13.02
N SER A 61 -4.50 -2.28 13.81
CA SER A 61 -5.02 -2.81 15.09
C SER A 61 -6.10 -3.87 14.90
N ASP A 62 -6.86 -3.79 13.81
CA ASP A 62 -7.99 -4.69 13.51
C ASP A 62 -7.58 -5.89 12.62
N GLY A 63 -6.33 -5.92 12.14
CA GLY A 63 -5.87 -6.93 11.18
C GLY A 63 -6.51 -6.81 9.79
N LEU A 64 -7.18 -5.69 9.53
CA LEU A 64 -7.76 -5.36 8.24
C LEU A 64 -6.85 -4.43 7.46
N TYR A 65 -6.74 -4.71 6.17
CA TYR A 65 -5.90 -4.04 5.20
C TYR A 65 -6.68 -3.74 3.93
N GLU A 66 -6.19 -2.76 3.18
CA GLU A 66 -6.68 -2.32 1.88
C GLU A 66 -5.50 -2.08 0.94
N VAL A 67 -5.69 -2.42 -0.33
CA VAL A 67 -4.72 -2.10 -1.38
C VAL A 67 -5.06 -0.72 -1.91
N ILE A 68 -4.16 0.23 -1.71
CA ILE A 68 -4.29 1.57 -2.25
C ILE A 68 -3.28 1.76 -3.37
N SER A 69 -3.71 2.51 -4.39
CA SER A 69 -2.84 2.95 -5.47
C SER A 69 -2.83 4.47 -5.47
N PHE A 70 -1.65 5.06 -5.34
CA PHE A 70 -1.46 6.50 -5.49
C PHE A 70 -0.43 6.76 -6.57
N LYS A 71 -0.60 7.87 -7.27
CA LYS A 71 0.27 8.25 -8.36
C LYS A 71 1.67 8.51 -7.79
N LYS A 72 2.70 7.88 -8.35
CA LYS A 72 4.08 8.28 -8.09
C LYS A 72 4.19 9.68 -8.69
N GLU A 73 4.62 10.67 -7.91
CA GLU A 73 5.02 11.93 -8.52
C GLU A 73 6.20 11.62 -9.45
N GLU A 74 5.97 11.79 -10.75
CA GLU A 74 7.02 11.74 -11.76
C GLU A 74 7.89 12.97 -11.51
N GLU A 75 9.13 12.76 -11.06
CA GLU A 75 10.18 13.78 -11.08
C GLU A 75 10.64 14.05 -12.53
#